data_AF-A0A7C4KDN2-F1
#
_entry.id   AF-A0A7C4KDN2-F1
#
_cell.length_a   1.000
_cell.length_b   1.000
_cell.length_c   1.000
_cell.angle_alpha   90.00
_cell.angle_beta   90.00
_cell.angle_gamma   90.00
#
_symmetry.space_group_name_H-M   'P 1'
#
loop_
_entity.id
_entity.type
_entity.pdbx_description
1 polymer ?
#
loop_
_entity_poly.entity_id
_entity_poly.type
_entity_poly.pdbx_seq_one_letter_code
_entity_poly.pdbx_strand_id
1 'polypeptide(L)'
;MQRVYSEALILTIALLRTTRRLSYRQLLFCVAPEVLSRFHDPDYGDYFETLDESCQPTHTYEGSAWKAAYHLTQAWWHVARNLYDTDMTCVL
;
A
#
# COMPACT_ATOMS: atom_id res chain seq x y z
N MET A 1 3.59 -9.94 4.87
CA MET A 1 4.37 -8.85 5.48
C MET A 1 3.96 -7.53 4.85
N GLN A 2 3.37 -6.62 5.62
CA GLN A 2 2.76 -5.36 5.18
C GLN A 2 3.73 -4.42 4.45
N ARG A 3 4.99 -4.36 4.87
CA ARG A 3 6.05 -3.58 4.22
C ARG A 3 6.19 -3.89 2.72
N VAL A 4 6.21 -5.17 2.35
CA VAL A 4 6.43 -5.60 0.95
C VAL A 4 5.31 -5.10 0.05
N TYR A 5 4.07 -5.17 0.53
CA TYR A 5 2.91 -4.68 -0.21
C TYR A 5 2.90 -3.15 -0.31
N SER A 6 3.32 -2.44 0.75
CA SER A 6 3.47 -0.97 0.72
C SER A 6 4.49 -0.52 -0.32
N GLU A 7 5.66 -1.17 -0.39
CA GLU A 7 6.67 -0.88 -1.40
C GLU A 7 6.21 -1.25 -2.82
N ALA A 8 5.50 -2.38 -2.97
CA ALA A 8 4.91 -2.78 -4.25
C ALA A 8 3.89 -1.75 -4.75
N LEU A 9 3.09 -1.17 -3.85
CA LEU A 9 2.15 -0.09 -4.18
C LEU A 9 2.89 1.16 -4.66
N ILE A 10 3.92 1.61 -3.91
CA ILE A 10 4.75 2.76 -4.28
C ILE A 10 5.38 2.55 -5.66
N LEU A 11 6.01 1.40 -5.88
CA LEU A 11 6.67 1.06 -7.14
C LEU A 11 5.68 1.04 -8.31
N THR A 12 4.51 0.44 -8.12
CA THR A 12 3.49 0.33 -9.17
C THR A 12 2.98 1.71 -9.59
N ILE A 13 2.75 2.61 -8.62
CA ILE A 13 2.36 3.99 -8.88
C ILE A 13 3.48 4.74 -9.63
N ALA A 14 4.74 4.58 -9.21
CA ALA A 14 5.88 5.20 -9.87
C ALA A 14 6.04 4.72 -11.34
N LEU A 15 5.88 3.42 -11.59
CA LEU A 15 5.93 2.83 -12.93
C LEU A 15 4.76 3.30 -13.80
N LEU A 16 3.57 3.42 -13.22
CA LEU A 16 2.40 3.96 -13.92
C LEU A 16 2.64 5.43 -14.33
N ARG A 17 3.17 6.28 -13.44
CA ARG A 17 3.50 7.68 -13.75
C ARG A 17 4.51 7.79 -14.88
N THR A 18 5.58 7.01 -14.81
CA THR A 18 6.75 7.15 -15.69
C THR A 18 6.52 6.56 -17.07
N THR A 19 5.86 5.40 -17.15
CA THR A 19 5.72 4.65 -18.41
C THR A 19 4.33 4.72 -19.03
N ARG A 20 3.30 5.06 -18.22
CA ARG A 20 1.89 5.13 -18.62
C ARG A 20 1.36 3.87 -19.31
N ARG A 21 1.93 2.70 -18.99
CA ARG A 21 1.47 1.42 -19.56
C ARG A 21 0.25 0.89 -18.81
N LEU A 22 -0.73 0.40 -19.56
CA LEU A 22 -1.97 -0.15 -19.03
C LEU A 22 -1.75 -1.36 -18.10
N SER A 23 -0.69 -2.13 -18.33
CA SER A 23 -0.29 -3.25 -17.47
C SER A 23 0.01 -2.82 -16.03
N TYR A 24 0.57 -1.62 -15.81
CA TYR A 24 0.84 -1.13 -14.45
C TYR A 24 -0.41 -0.59 -13.77
N ARG A 25 -1.38 -0.09 -14.55
CA ARG A 25 -2.71 0.25 -14.02
C ARG A 25 -3.45 -1.01 -13.55
N GLN A 26 -3.37 -2.10 -14.32
CA GLN A 26 -3.90 -3.40 -13.90
C GLN A 26 -3.21 -3.92 -12.65
N LEU A 27 -1.88 -3.83 -12.59
CA LEU A 27 -1.11 -4.20 -11.40
C LEU A 27 -1.53 -3.38 -10.16
N LEU A 28 -1.81 -2.08 -10.34
CA LEU A 28 -2.28 -1.22 -9.26
C LEU A 28 -3.61 -1.73 -8.69
N PHE A 29 -4.55 -2.13 -9.55
CA PHE A 29 -5.82 -2.71 -9.13
C PHE A 29 -5.68 -4.07 -8.43
N CYS A 30 -4.59 -4.81 -8.68
CA CYS A 30 -4.29 -6.03 -7.93
C CYS A 30 -3.65 -5.75 -6.56
N VAL A 31 -2.70 -4.81 -6.50
CA VAL A 31 -1.90 -4.57 -5.28
C VAL A 31 -2.62 -3.67 -4.27
N ALA A 32 -3.36 -2.66 -4.73
CA ALA A 32 -4.00 -1.70 -3.84
C ALA A 32 -4.97 -2.37 -2.86
N PRO A 33 -5.91 -3.25 -3.26
CA PRO A 33 -6.80 -3.92 -2.31
C PRO A 33 -6.04 -4.70 -1.23
N GLU A 34 -4.96 -5.39 -1.60
CA GLU A 34 -4.13 -6.14 -0.66
C GLU A 34 -3.51 -5.23 0.42
N VAL A 35 -3.04 -4.04 0.06
CA VAL A 35 -2.53 -3.08 1.05
C VAL A 35 -3.68 -2.51 1.88
N LEU A 36 -4.75 -2.07 1.22
CA LEU A 36 -5.81 -1.25 1.81
C LEU A 36 -6.69 -2.03 2.79
N SER A 37 -7.00 -3.29 2.50
CA SER A 37 -7.96 -4.07 3.29
C SER A 37 -7.34 -5.23 4.05
N ARG A 38 -6.36 -5.93 3.47
CA ARG A 38 -5.90 -7.22 4.03
C ARG A 38 -5.17 -7.07 5.36
N PHE A 39 -4.39 -6.01 5.50
CA PHE A 39 -3.60 -5.75 6.70
C PHE A 39 -4.25 -4.73 7.64
N HIS A 40 -5.38 -4.13 7.26
CA HIS A 40 -6.01 -3.03 8.01
C HIS A 40 -6.62 -3.55 9.31
N ASP A 41 -6.31 -2.87 10.42
CA ASP A 41 -7.01 -3.03 11.69
C ASP A 41 -8.20 -2.05 11.73
N PRO A 42 -9.44 -2.54 11.63
CA PRO A 42 -10.61 -1.67 11.62
C PRO A 42 -10.91 -1.01 12.97
N ASP A 43 -10.38 -1.53 14.07
CA ASP A 43 -10.71 -1.04 15.41
C ASP A 43 -9.84 0.18 15.78
N TYR A 44 -8.60 0.22 15.28
CA TYR A 44 -7.60 1.24 15.63
C TYR A 44 -7.11 2.08 14.43
N GLY A 45 -7.35 1.61 13.20
CA GLY A 45 -7.05 2.33 11.97
C GLY A 45 -5.59 2.28 11.51
N ASP A 46 -4.72 1.51 12.18
CA ASP A 46 -3.40 1.14 11.66
C ASP A 46 -3.48 -0.22 10.93
N TYR A 47 -2.32 -0.81 10.65
CA TYR A 47 -2.16 -2.03 9.88
C TYR A 47 -1.27 -3.02 10.62
N PHE A 48 -1.66 -4.29 10.60
CA PHE A 48 -0.84 -5.39 11.14
C PHE A 48 0.46 -5.57 10.36
N GLU A 49 1.56 -5.91 11.03
CA GLU A 49 2.86 -6.08 10.38
C GLU A 49 2.90 -7.35 9.49
N THR A 50 2.38 -8.46 10.03
CA THR A 50 2.42 -9.78 9.40
C THR A 50 1.12 -10.54 9.61
N LEU A 51 0.75 -11.30 8.58
CA LEU A 51 -0.37 -12.22 8.59
C LEU A 51 0.16 -13.63 8.38
N ASP A 52 -0.53 -14.61 8.95
CA ASP A 52 -0.28 -16.03 8.70
C ASP A 52 -0.89 -16.50 7.37
N GLU A 53 -0.79 -17.80 7.10
CA GLU A 53 -1.34 -18.43 5.90
C GLU A 53 -2.87 -18.35 5.81
N SER A 54 -3.56 -18.21 6.95
CA SER A 54 -5.00 -18.03 7.05
C SER A 54 -5.42 -16.55 6.99
N CYS A 55 -4.49 -15.66 6.66
CA CYS A 55 -4.67 -14.21 6.64
C CYS A 55 -5.07 -13.60 7.99
N GLN A 56 -4.69 -14.24 9.10
CA GLN A 56 -4.89 -13.70 10.45
C GLN A 56 -3.63 -12.99 10.94
N PRO A 57 -3.75 -11.91 11.73
CA PRO A 57 -2.59 -11.25 12.33
C PRO A 57 -1.78 -12.24 13.19
N THR A 58 -0.49 -12.34 12.93
CA THR A 58 0.41 -13.18 13.76
C THR A 58 0.63 -12.60 15.16
N HIS A 59 0.35 -11.30 15.31
CA HIS A 59 0.40 -10.52 16.54
C HIS A 59 -0.49 -9.29 16.37
N THR A 60 -0.92 -8.70 17.49
CA THR A 60 -1.85 -7.56 17.51
C THR A 60 -1.18 -6.23 17.85
N TYR A 61 0.13 -6.21 18.10
CA TYR A 61 0.84 -4.95 18.27
C TYR A 61 0.96 -4.24 16.91
N GLU A 62 0.74 -2.92 16.91
CA GLU A 62 0.82 -2.10 15.70
C GLU A 62 2.23 -1.53 15.45
N GLY A 63 3.17 -1.78 16.36
CA GLY A 63 4.55 -1.33 16.26
C GLY A 63 5.52 -2.34 16.84
N SER A 64 6.70 -2.42 16.25
CA SER A 64 7.76 -3.33 16.68
C SER A 64 9.13 -2.70 16.45
N ALA A 65 10.20 -3.42 16.81
CA ALA A 65 11.56 -3.01 16.44
C ALA A 65 11.74 -2.88 14.91
N TRP A 66 10.83 -3.45 14.12
CA TRP A 66 10.89 -3.52 12.65
C TRP A 66 9.69 -2.87 11.94
N LYS A 67 8.63 -2.51 12.68
CA LYS A 67 7.49 -1.71 12.20
C LYS A 67 7.41 -0.39 12.96
N ALA A 68 7.63 0.69 12.21
CA ALA A 68 7.35 2.06 12.62
C ALA A 68 6.39 2.72 11.61
N ALA A 69 5.93 3.92 11.92
CA ALA A 69 5.12 4.77 11.04
C ALA A 69 5.93 5.36 9.85
N TYR A 70 6.60 4.50 9.10
CA TYR A 70 7.44 4.85 7.95
C TYR A 70 6.86 4.32 6.64
N HIS A 71 6.96 3.01 6.37
CA HIS A 71 6.58 2.43 5.08
C HIS A 71 5.11 2.68 4.72
N LEU A 72 4.21 2.53 5.71
CA LEU A 72 2.79 2.78 5.51
C LEU A 72 2.52 4.27 5.19
N THR A 73 3.03 5.18 6.03
CA THR A 73 2.91 6.62 5.84
C THR A 73 3.48 7.08 4.50
N GLN A 74 4.63 6.52 4.10
CA GLN A 74 5.27 6.80 2.82
C GLN A 74 4.40 6.34 1.65
N ALA A 75 3.83 5.13 1.72
CA ALA A 75 2.92 4.62 0.70
C ALA A 75 1.70 5.51 0.54
N TRP A 76 1.08 5.93 1.65
CA TRP A 76 -0.06 6.86 1.62
C TRP A 76 0.29 8.21 1.03
N TRP A 77 1.45 8.77 1.38
CA TRP A 77 1.89 10.02 0.80
C TRP A 77 2.06 9.90 -0.71
N HIS A 78 2.65 8.79 -1.20
CA HIS A 78 2.75 8.55 -2.64
C HIS A 78 1.38 8.39 -3.28
N VAL A 79 0.44 7.65 -2.68
CA VAL A 79 -0.93 7.52 -3.18
C VAL A 79 -1.61 8.89 -3.26
N ALA A 80 -1.65 9.64 -2.16
CA ALA A 80 -2.28 10.95 -2.09
C ALA A 80 -1.66 11.93 -3.09
N ARG A 81 -0.32 12.01 -3.13
CA ARG A 81 0.39 12.83 -4.11
C ARG A 81 0.05 12.44 -5.55
N ASN A 82 -0.27 11.18 -5.82
CA ASN A 82 -0.58 10.74 -7.19
C ASN A 82 -2.04 10.92 -7.57
N LEU A 83 -2.97 10.83 -6.62
CA LEU A 83 -4.39 11.03 -6.87
C LEU A 83 -4.76 12.52 -6.97
N TYR A 84 -4.13 13.36 -6.15
CA TYR A 84 -4.49 14.77 -6.00
C TYR A 84 -3.58 15.73 -6.78
N ASP A 85 -2.55 15.23 -7.44
CA ASP A 85 -1.74 15.99 -8.38
C ASP A 85 -2.47 16.06 -9.74
N THR A 86 -2.78 17.28 -10.18
CA THR A 86 -3.71 17.61 -11.27
C THR A 86 -3.36 16.99 -12.63
N ASP A 87 -2.14 16.49 -12.81
CA ASP A 87 -1.68 15.84 -14.04
C ASP A 87 -2.07 14.35 -14.15
N MET A 88 -2.53 13.71 -13.07
CA MET A 88 -2.74 12.24 -13.01
C MET A 88 -4.20 11.78 -13.17
N THR A 89 -5.19 12.67 -13.09
CA THR A 89 -6.62 12.33 -13.28
C THR A 89 -6.93 11.80 -14.69
N CYS A 90 -6.06 12.04 -15.67
CA CYS A 90 -6.17 11.49 -17.02
C CYS A 90 -5.49 10.11 -17.22
N VAL A 91 -4.79 9.58 -16.21
CA VAL A 91 -3.98 8.35 -16.30
C VAL A 91 -4.56 7.20 -15.46
N LEU A 92 -5.29 7.52 -14.39
CA LEU A 92 -5.98 6.53 -13.54
C LEU A 92 -7.37 6.15 -14.05
#